data_AF-A0A1V4PFV3-F1
#
_entry.id   AF-A0A1V4PFV3-F1
#
_cell.length_a   1.000
_cell.length_b   1.000
_cell.length_c   1.000
_cell.angle_alpha   90.00
_cell.angle_beta   90.00
_cell.angle_gamma   90.00
#
_symmetry.space_group_name_H-M   'P 1'
#
loop_
_entity.id
_entity.type
_entity.pdbx_description
1 polymer ?
#
loop_
_entity_poly.entity_id
_entity_poly.type
_entity_poly.pdbx_seq_one_letter_code
_entity_poly.pdbx_strand_id
1 'polypeptide(L)'
;MSRAINHTHDVGDEWPFDIAPNTAVLITRRVLEGHPILEVFHDPDGEWQFLCGSTVTREDGRVACLACVVSREPALAQLADTPTGWFARRPSPDQPWERARYDGPWE
;
A
#
# COMPACT_ATOMS: atom_id res chain seq x y z
N MET A 1 -8.99 10.25 -18.51
CA MET A 1 -7.64 10.84 -18.58
C MET A 1 -7.15 11.07 -17.14
N SER A 2 -6.67 10.03 -16.46
CA SER A 2 -6.08 10.21 -15.11
C SER A 2 -4.77 10.96 -15.27
N ARG A 3 -4.77 12.22 -14.86
CA ARG A 3 -3.59 13.09 -14.88
C ARG A 3 -2.69 12.62 -13.73
N ALA A 4 -1.71 11.77 -14.02
CA ALA A 4 -0.61 11.52 -13.08
C ALA A 4 0.08 12.87 -12.86
N ILE A 5 -0.16 13.50 -11.70
CA ILE A 5 0.59 14.67 -11.29
C ILE A 5 1.96 14.16 -10.91
N ASN A 6 2.94 14.38 -11.79
CA ASN A 6 4.33 14.18 -11.45
C ASN A 6 4.66 15.21 -10.36
N HIS A 7 4.85 14.73 -9.14
CA HIS A 7 5.29 15.52 -8.00
C HIS A 7 6.52 14.84 -7.40
N THR A 8 7.43 15.64 -6.87
CA THR A 8 8.66 15.16 -6.27
C THR A 8 8.46 15.01 -4.78
N HIS A 9 8.82 13.85 -4.24
CA HIS A 9 9.02 13.71 -2.81
C HIS A 9 10.50 13.89 -2.50
N ASP A 10 10.81 14.72 -1.50
CA ASP A 10 12.11 14.72 -0.85
C ASP A 10 12.13 13.58 0.17
N VAL A 11 12.21 12.35 -0.33
CA VAL A 11 12.53 11.19 0.51
C VAL A 11 14.05 11.12 0.53
N GLY A 12 14.66 11.48 1.67
CA GLY A 12 16.12 11.41 1.84
C GLY A 12 16.64 9.98 1.77
N ASP A 13 17.86 9.74 2.28
CA ASP A 13 18.51 8.42 2.31
C ASP A 13 17.76 7.34 3.12
N GLU A 14 16.62 7.69 3.74
CA GLU A 14 15.82 6.86 4.64
C GLU A 14 14.65 6.13 3.92
N TRP A 15 14.60 6.12 2.59
CA TRP A 15 13.59 5.37 1.84
C TRP A 15 13.76 3.85 2.02
N PRO A 16 12.79 3.13 2.63
CA PRO A 16 13.01 1.74 3.04
C PRO A 16 12.67 0.72 1.96
N PHE A 17 11.96 1.11 0.89
CA PHE A 17 11.55 0.21 -0.18
C PHE A 17 12.63 0.09 -1.26
N ASP A 18 12.73 -1.08 -1.88
CA ASP A 18 13.63 -1.37 -3.00
C ASP A 18 13.10 -0.86 -4.36
N ILE A 19 11.86 -0.36 -4.37
CA ILE A 19 11.19 0.25 -5.52
C ILE A 19 11.16 1.78 -5.43
N ALA A 20 11.02 2.44 -6.57
CA ALA A 20 11.08 3.89 -6.64
C ALA A 20 9.98 4.57 -5.80
N PRO A 21 10.24 5.71 -5.14
CA PRO A 21 9.24 6.42 -4.32
C PRO A 21 7.97 6.80 -5.08
N ASN A 22 8.08 7.07 -6.38
CA ASN A 22 6.97 7.41 -7.27
C ASN A 22 6.25 6.20 -7.88
N THR A 23 6.55 4.98 -7.42
CA THR A 23 5.86 3.77 -7.88
C THR A 23 4.35 3.89 -7.65
N ALA A 24 3.58 3.49 -8.66
CA ALA A 24 2.14 3.49 -8.60
C ALA A 24 1.66 2.33 -7.73
N VAL A 25 0.73 2.62 -6.81
CA VAL A 25 0.15 1.63 -5.91
C VAL A 25 -1.37 1.77 -5.88
N LEU A 26 -2.06 0.66 -5.62
CA LEU A 26 -3.50 0.63 -5.49
C LEU A 26 -3.90 0.93 -4.04
N ILE A 27 -4.86 1.82 -3.88
CA ILE A 27 -5.50 2.10 -2.59
C ILE A 27 -7.01 2.19 -2.78
N THR A 28 -7.76 2.21 -1.69
CA THR A 28 -9.20 2.48 -1.76
C THR A 28 -9.50 3.97 -1.65
N ARG A 29 -10.66 4.40 -2.16
CA ARG A 29 -11.20 5.74 -1.92
C ARG A 29 -11.24 6.10 -0.44
N ARG A 30 -11.58 5.14 0.44
CA ARG A 30 -11.62 5.36 1.89
C ARG A 30 -10.25 5.66 2.49
N VAL A 31 -9.21 4.97 2.03
CA VAL A 31 -7.81 5.28 2.42
C VAL A 31 -7.44 6.69 1.99
N LEU A 32 -7.83 7.12 0.77
CA LEU A 32 -7.64 8.52 0.35
C LEU A 32 -8.37 9.53 1.25
N GLU A 33 -9.56 9.17 1.73
CA GLU A 33 -10.40 9.96 2.63
C GLU A 33 -9.92 9.92 4.10
N GLY A 34 -8.82 9.22 4.41
CA GLY A 34 -8.19 9.19 5.73
C GLY A 34 -8.52 7.99 6.61
N HIS A 35 -9.15 6.94 6.06
CA HIS A 35 -9.33 5.69 6.79
C HIS A 35 -8.00 4.96 6.95
N PRO A 36 -7.81 4.23 8.05
CA PRO A 36 -6.56 3.53 8.31
C PRO A 36 -6.32 2.42 7.28
N ILE A 37 -5.04 2.16 7.00
CA ILE A 37 -4.63 1.00 6.21
C ILE A 37 -4.52 -0.19 7.16
N LEU A 38 -5.30 -1.24 6.90
CA LEU A 38 -5.40 -2.43 7.74
C LEU A 38 -4.97 -3.69 7.01
N GLU A 39 -4.92 -3.66 5.68
CA GLU A 39 -4.48 -4.78 4.85
C GLU A 39 -3.56 -4.27 3.75
N VAL A 40 -2.47 -5.00 3.51
CA VAL A 40 -1.46 -4.71 2.50
C VAL A 40 -1.18 -5.97 1.72
N PHE A 41 -1.25 -5.89 0.40
CA PHE A 41 -0.91 -7.00 -0.49
C PHE A 41 0.26 -6.60 -1.37
N HIS A 42 1.23 -7.50 -1.51
CA HIS A 42 2.26 -7.43 -2.53
C HIS A 42 2.00 -8.59 -3.47
N ASP A 43 1.38 -8.30 -4.61
CA ASP A 43 0.94 -9.36 -5.51
C ASP A 43 2.14 -10.04 -6.21
N PRO A 44 1.92 -11.15 -6.92
CA PRO A 44 2.98 -11.84 -7.64
C PRO A 44 3.64 -11.03 -8.76
N ASP A 45 2.94 -10.05 -9.33
CA ASP A 45 3.40 -9.21 -10.44
C ASP A 45 4.18 -7.96 -9.96
N GLY A 46 4.26 -7.74 -8.64
CA GLY A 46 5.01 -6.66 -8.01
C GLY A 46 4.19 -5.40 -7.71
N GLU A 47 2.87 -5.45 -7.89
CA GLU A 47 1.96 -4.37 -7.55
C GLU A 47 1.60 -4.40 -6.06
N TRP A 48 1.60 -3.20 -5.46
CA TRP A 48 1.23 -3.01 -4.06
C TRP A 48 -0.20 -2.53 -3.93
N GLN A 49 -0.92 -3.08 -2.96
CA GLN A 49 -2.29 -2.68 -2.63
C GLN A 49 -2.38 -2.35 -1.14
N PHE A 50 -2.92 -1.18 -0.79
CA PHE A 50 -3.12 -0.73 0.60
C PHE A 50 -4.60 -0.45 0.86
N LEU A 51 -5.22 -1.27 1.71
CA LEU A 51 -6.68 -1.33 1.88
C LEU A 51 -7.08 -1.06 3.34
N CYS A 52 -8.31 -0.61 3.54
CA CYS A 52 -8.85 -0.24 4.85
C CYS A 52 -9.62 -1.37 5.58
N GLY A 53 -9.47 -2.63 5.16
CA GLY A 53 -10.14 -3.77 5.80
C GLY A 53 -11.65 -3.89 5.55
N SER A 54 -12.21 -3.05 4.68
CA SER A 54 -13.62 -3.14 4.26
C SER A 54 -13.74 -3.69 2.85
N THR A 55 -14.90 -4.24 2.49
CA THR A 55 -15.19 -4.70 1.13
C THR A 55 -14.74 -3.68 0.09
N VAL A 56 -13.83 -4.10 -0.79
CA VAL A 56 -13.29 -3.28 -1.87
C VAL A 56 -14.01 -3.67 -3.15
N THR A 57 -14.65 -2.70 -3.80
CA THR A 57 -15.11 -2.87 -5.17
C THR A 57 -14.06 -2.31 -6.13
N ARG A 58 -14.02 -2.78 -7.39
CA ARG A 58 -13.12 -2.21 -8.41
C ARG A 58 -13.34 -0.70 -8.59
N GLU A 59 -14.55 -0.22 -8.36
CA GLU A 59 -14.93 1.20 -8.45
C GLU A 59 -14.34 2.05 -7.31
N ASP A 60 -13.98 1.43 -6.19
CA ASP A 60 -13.30 2.08 -5.07
C ASP A 60 -11.78 2.16 -5.25
N GLY A 61 -11.23 1.42 -6.21
CA GLY A 61 -9.80 1.42 -6.53
C GLY A 61 -9.30 2.79 -6.98
N ARG A 62 -8.18 3.22 -6.42
CA ARG A 62 -7.50 4.48 -6.76
C ARG A 62 -6.02 4.19 -6.88
N VAL A 63 -5.36 4.90 -7.79
CA VAL A 63 -3.90 4.85 -7.94
C VAL A 63 -3.29 6.00 -7.17
N ALA A 64 -2.27 5.71 -6.37
CA ALA A 64 -1.48 6.71 -5.65
C ALA A 64 0.02 6.47 -5.84
N CYS A 65 0.81 7.49 -5.50
CA CYS A 65 2.26 7.38 -5.36
C CYS A 65 2.59 6.67 -4.05
N LEU A 66 3.48 5.68 -4.06
CA LEU A 66 3.87 4.94 -2.85
C LEU A 66 4.38 5.86 -1.75
N ALA A 67 5.27 6.81 -2.07
CA ALA A 67 5.77 7.78 -1.10
C ALA A 67 4.66 8.68 -0.51
N CYS A 68 3.62 9.01 -1.27
CA CYS A 68 2.44 9.72 -0.75
C CYS A 68 1.71 8.90 0.32
N VAL A 69 1.57 7.59 0.10
CA VAL A 69 0.89 6.69 1.04
C VAL A 69 1.75 6.49 2.28
N VAL A 70 3.05 6.20 2.12
CA VAL A 70 4.00 6.03 3.24
C VAL A 70 4.15 7.31 4.08
N SER A 71 4.14 8.49 3.45
CA SER A 71 4.17 9.77 4.18
C SER A 71 2.94 9.97 5.06
N ARG A 72 1.78 9.42 4.67
CA ARG A 72 0.53 9.48 5.46
C ARG A 72 0.46 8.38 6.51
N GLU A 73 1.02 7.21 6.21
CA GLU A 73 1.06 6.04 7.09
C GLU A 73 2.51 5.54 7.24
N PRO A 74 3.32 6.15 8.13
CA PRO A 74 4.71 5.76 8.32
C PRO A 74 4.90 4.31 8.78
N ALA A 75 3.89 3.70 9.40
CA ALA A 75 3.93 2.29 9.81
C ALA A 75 4.12 1.32 8.62
N LEU A 76 3.84 1.75 7.39
CA LEU A 76 4.10 0.96 6.18
C LEU A 76 5.59 0.73 5.91
N ALA A 77 6.48 1.58 6.42
CA ALA A 77 7.93 1.39 6.28
C ALA A 77 8.38 0.03 6.85
N GLN A 78 7.68 -0.49 7.86
CA GLN A 78 7.95 -1.81 8.43
C GLN A 78 7.73 -2.94 7.42
N LEU A 79 6.87 -2.74 6.42
CA LEU A 79 6.48 -3.74 5.44
C LEU A 79 7.33 -3.69 4.16
N ALA A 80 8.35 -2.85 4.09
CA ALA A 80 9.15 -2.66 2.88
C ALA A 80 9.88 -3.93 2.40
N ASP A 81 10.11 -4.89 3.28
CA ASP A 81 10.70 -6.20 3.01
C ASP A 81 9.67 -7.29 2.67
N THR A 82 8.39 -6.95 2.52
CA THR A 82 7.34 -7.93 2.22
C THR A 82 7.58 -8.53 0.83
N PRO A 83 7.76 -9.86 0.70
CA PRO A 83 7.97 -10.48 -0.60
C PRO A 83 6.72 -10.42 -1.49
N THR A 84 6.89 -10.57 -2.80
CA THR A 84 5.75 -10.79 -3.71
C THR A 84 5.00 -12.08 -3.33
N GLY A 85 3.70 -12.07 -3.54
CA GLY A 85 2.80 -13.15 -3.15
C GLY A 85 2.48 -13.20 -1.65
N TRP A 86 2.82 -12.17 -0.89
CA TRP A 86 2.51 -12.07 0.54
C TRP A 86 1.51 -10.95 0.81
N PHE A 87 0.90 -11.05 1.99
CA PHE A 87 0.09 -9.97 2.53
C PHE A 87 0.43 -9.73 4.00
N ALA A 88 0.09 -8.54 4.46
CA ALA A 88 0.15 -8.13 5.85
C ALA A 88 -1.21 -7.55 6.27
N ARG A 89 -1.68 -7.87 7.46
CA ARG A 89 -2.91 -7.30 8.03
C ARG A 89 -2.75 -6.90 9.48
N ARG A 90 -3.54 -5.94 9.97
CA ARG A 90 -3.63 -5.59 11.39
C ARG A 90 -5.07 -5.27 11.78
N PRO A 91 -5.51 -5.59 13.02
CA PRO A 91 -6.87 -5.26 13.48
C PRO A 91 -7.16 -3.76 13.61
N SER A 92 -6.15 -2.95 13.92
CA SER A 92 -6.25 -1.49 14.06
C SER A 92 -4.86 -0.84 13.88
N PRO A 93 -4.75 0.49 13.71
CA PRO A 93 -3.46 1.17 13.49
C PRO A 93 -2.38 0.90 14.54
N ASP A 94 -2.79 0.71 15.79
CA ASP A 94 -1.89 0.53 16.93
C ASP A 94 -1.50 -0.94 17.18
N GLN A 95 -1.98 -1.86 16.35
CA GLN A 95 -1.69 -3.29 16.45
C GLN A 95 -0.58 -3.70 15.48
N PRO A 96 0.22 -4.73 15.82
CA PRO A 96 1.27 -5.22 14.94
C PRO A 96 0.70 -5.83 13.66
N TRP A 97 1.51 -5.81 12.60
CA TRP A 97 1.22 -6.50 11.35
C TRP A 97 1.37 -8.02 11.50
N GLU A 98 0.31 -8.76 11.18
CA GLU A 98 0.35 -10.18 10.89
C GLU A 98 0.69 -10.38 9.41
N ARG A 99 1.80 -11.08 9.12
CA ARG A 99 2.23 -11.36 7.74
C ARG A 99 2.04 -12.82 7.40
N ALA A 100 1.61 -13.10 6.17
CA ALA A 100 1.53 -14.46 5.65
C ALA A 100 1.68 -14.47 4.14
N ARG A 101 2.12 -15.62 3.61
CA ARG A 101 1.96 -15.92 2.19
C ARG A 101 0.47 -15.96 1.88
N TYR A 102 0.07 -15.34 0.78
CA TYR A 102 -1.30 -15.43 0.31
C TYR A 102 -1.44 -16.66 -0.59
N ASP A 103 -2.25 -17.62 -0.14
CA ASP A 103 -2.52 -18.89 -0.82
C ASP A 103 -3.86 -18.88 -1.58
N GLY A 104 -4.54 -17.74 -1.63
CA GLY A 104 -5.80 -17.57 -2.36
C GLY A 104 -5.59 -17.30 -3.85
N PRO A 105 -6.67 -17.34 -4.66
CA PRO A 105 -6.62 -16.86 -6.03
C PRO A 105 -6.34 -15.35 -6.05
N TRP A 106 -5.49 -14.93 -6.97
CA TRP A 106 -5.11 -13.52 -7.19
C TRP A 106 -6.05 -12.80 -8.19
N GLU A 107 -7.22 -13.38 -8.46
CA GLU A 107 -8.18 -12.95 -9.51
C GLU A 107 -9.37 -12.15 -8.96
#